data_AF-A0A5C0UDE1-F1
#
_entry.id   AF-A0A5C0UDE1-F1
#
_cell.length_a   1.000
_cell.length_b   1.000
_cell.length_c   1.000
_cell.angle_alpha   90.00
_cell.angle_beta   90.00
_cell.angle_gamma   90.00
#
_symmetry.space_group_name_H-M   'P 1'
#
loop_
_entity.id
_entity.type
_entity.pdbx_description
1 polymer ?
#
loop_
_entity_poly.entity_id
_entity_poly.type
_entity_poly.pdbx_seq_one_letter_code
_entity_poly.pdbx_strand_id
1 'polypeptide(L)'
;MKKYLFYINMALFAAVLWSFYNKRNIQIKVPSVVNSQVVVNKQLTKEAINIDNKNIEGKIHFNNNSFSNLKINYNNKKYNILNCDSSWSTTWNSKDSNTPNNDQWSSNSESLSSDKPLILTWKSPEGSIFVQSMQIVDDYIVKVEYSVFNALSKPINIGLDLLTEKVKGNFIYQKDDATIRASKKHASINTNSWHGFEDEYSAFAVIPKNNISYSYNSNDSSSNVAFPSQTINPKESSSWSFYVFAGPKKLSILKKYAKKYEANGLENLINYGFLSIITKTIFAILSYILSIFDNFAFAICLLTLIVKIILAPFSYKSHISMMKIQKLQPQIERIKEVNKGNNVATQQSILALYKQESINPLGGILPFVFQIPLFISLYAAISISIDSVNAGFLWIKDLSISDPYSVNNLIKYFTAKSLPFDINLLSALFSITMIAQQWNTLKKQKDNFILALPLVSAVLLSSYSSAFMIYMIWSNILAYLQSIIFNRIIKKNYAN
;
A
#
# COMPACT_ATOMS: atom_id res chain seq x y z
N MET A 1 -9.94 -56.09 -17.69
CA MET A 1 -8.79 -55.33 -18.24
C MET A 1 -8.84 -53.82 -17.98
N LYS A 2 -9.96 -53.10 -18.16
CA LYS A 2 -10.01 -51.62 -17.97
C LYS A 2 -9.85 -51.12 -16.51
N LYS A 3 -10.21 -51.90 -15.48
CA LYS A 3 -10.00 -51.52 -14.07
C LYS A 3 -8.54 -51.64 -13.60
N TYR A 4 -7.77 -52.59 -14.14
CA TYR A 4 -6.34 -52.74 -13.80
C TYR A 4 -5.46 -51.68 -14.46
N LEU A 5 -5.81 -51.22 -15.67
CA LEU A 5 -5.12 -50.10 -16.32
C LEU A 5 -5.23 -48.79 -15.54
N PHE A 6 -6.35 -48.56 -14.82
CA PHE A 6 -6.52 -47.37 -14.00
C PHE A 6 -5.59 -47.37 -12.78
N TYR A 7 -5.46 -48.51 -12.09
CA TYR A 7 -4.53 -48.64 -10.96
C TYR A 7 -3.05 -48.63 -11.39
N ILE A 8 -2.72 -49.20 -12.56
CA ILE A 8 -1.35 -49.14 -13.11
C ILE A 8 -1.01 -47.71 -13.53
N ASN A 9 -1.94 -46.97 -14.14
CA ASN A 9 -1.72 -45.56 -14.49
C ASN A 9 -1.67 -44.66 -13.24
N MET A 10 -2.44 -44.97 -12.19
CA MET A 10 -2.38 -44.21 -10.93
C MET A 10 -1.09 -44.53 -10.14
N ALA A 11 -0.58 -45.76 -10.21
CA ALA A 11 0.71 -46.14 -9.64
C ALA A 11 1.89 -45.55 -10.42
N LEU A 12 1.83 -45.49 -11.76
CA LEU A 12 2.80 -44.78 -12.59
C LEU A 12 2.74 -43.27 -12.35
N PHE A 13 1.56 -42.68 -12.17
CA PHE A 13 1.41 -41.27 -11.83
C PHE A 13 1.91 -40.95 -10.41
N ALA A 14 1.71 -41.86 -9.45
CA ALA A 14 2.26 -41.77 -8.10
C ALA A 14 3.78 -42.03 -8.07
N ALA A 15 4.32 -42.90 -8.93
CA ALA A 15 5.76 -43.13 -9.07
C ALA A 15 6.46 -41.95 -9.77
N VAL A 16 5.80 -41.29 -10.73
CA VAL A 16 6.27 -40.04 -11.34
C VAL A 16 6.20 -38.90 -10.33
N LEU A 17 5.12 -38.78 -9.54
CA LEU A 17 5.03 -37.79 -8.46
C LEU A 17 6.03 -38.06 -7.32
N TRP A 18 6.33 -39.33 -6.99
CA TRP A 18 7.36 -39.71 -6.01
C TRP A 18 8.79 -39.47 -6.56
N SER A 19 9.00 -39.68 -7.87
CA SER A 19 10.24 -39.31 -8.57
C SER A 19 10.45 -37.79 -8.63
N PHE A 20 9.38 -36.98 -8.64
CA PHE A 20 9.49 -35.52 -8.54
C PHE A 20 9.54 -35.01 -7.09
N TYR A 21 8.96 -35.74 -6.14
CA TYR A 21 8.97 -35.40 -4.71
C TYR A 21 10.29 -35.78 -4.01
N ASN A 22 11.03 -36.77 -4.53
CA ASN A 22 12.19 -37.33 -3.83
C ASN A 22 13.52 -37.22 -4.60
N LYS A 23 13.73 -36.13 -5.35
CA LYS A 23 15.06 -35.81 -5.93
C LYS A 23 15.29 -34.33 -6.24
N ARG A 24 15.26 -33.49 -5.21
CA ARG A 24 16.34 -32.51 -4.95
C ARG A 24 16.61 -32.41 -3.44
N ASN A 25 16.85 -33.56 -2.81
CA ASN A 25 17.93 -33.65 -1.84
C ASN A 25 19.23 -33.50 -2.63
N ILE A 26 19.52 -32.26 -3.06
CA ILE A 26 20.89 -31.82 -3.04
C ILE A 26 21.18 -31.87 -1.55
N GLN A 27 21.82 -32.96 -1.09
CA GLN A 27 22.78 -32.78 -0.01
C GLN A 27 23.69 -31.69 -0.54
N ILE A 28 23.36 -30.45 -0.19
CA ILE A 28 24.36 -29.42 -0.07
C ILE A 28 25.23 -30.10 0.97
N LYS A 29 26.36 -30.65 0.51
CA LYS A 29 27.54 -30.70 1.36
C LYS A 29 27.57 -29.29 1.94
N VAL A 30 27.10 -29.17 3.18
CA VAL A 30 27.50 -28.09 4.06
C VAL A 30 28.98 -28.02 3.77
N PRO A 31 29.52 -26.94 3.17
CA PRO A 31 30.94 -26.76 3.29
C PRO A 31 31.10 -26.73 4.80
N SER A 32 31.70 -27.78 5.34
CA SER A 32 32.35 -27.72 6.62
C SER A 32 33.35 -26.58 6.47
N VAL A 33 32.91 -25.34 6.67
CA VAL A 33 33.76 -24.16 6.82
C VAL A 33 34.29 -24.19 8.25
N VAL A 34 34.80 -25.36 8.61
CA VAL A 34 35.75 -25.64 9.68
C VAL A 34 36.57 -26.81 9.15
N ASN A 35 37.22 -26.61 8.00
CA ASN A 35 38.51 -27.22 7.67
C ASN A 35 39.04 -26.68 6.34
N SER A 36 40.26 -26.14 6.41
CA SER A 36 41.16 -25.73 5.32
C SER A 36 40.66 -24.65 4.34
N GLN A 37 41.27 -23.46 4.48
CA GLN A 37 41.34 -22.38 3.48
C GLN A 37 40.02 -21.70 3.10
N VAL A 38 39.52 -20.83 4.00
CA VAL A 38 38.79 -19.63 3.57
C VAL A 38 39.77 -18.83 2.72
N VAL A 39 39.59 -18.84 1.41
CA VAL A 39 40.32 -17.95 0.51
C VAL A 39 39.83 -16.53 0.83
N VAL A 40 40.56 -15.85 1.70
CA VAL A 40 40.41 -14.41 1.98
C VAL A 40 40.89 -13.68 0.73
N ASN A 41 40.02 -13.55 -0.26
CA ASN A 41 40.29 -12.71 -1.41
C ASN A 41 39.91 -11.27 -1.06
N LYS A 42 40.95 -10.47 -0.76
CA LYS A 42 40.96 -9.01 -0.56
C LYS A 42 40.32 -8.47 0.73
N GLN A 43 41.13 -7.77 1.53
CA GLN A 43 40.64 -6.68 2.36
C GLN A 43 39.99 -5.64 1.43
N LEU A 44 38.72 -5.35 1.65
CA LEU A 44 38.02 -4.35 0.87
C LEU A 44 38.41 -2.95 1.33
N THR A 45 38.78 -2.10 0.37
CA THR A 45 39.09 -0.68 0.57
C THR A 45 37.86 0.23 0.47
N LYS A 46 36.65 -0.33 0.26
CA LYS A 46 35.40 0.40 0.08
C LYS A 46 34.56 0.35 1.35
N GLU A 47 34.03 1.51 1.78
CA GLU A 47 33.15 1.64 2.95
C GLU A 47 31.76 1.00 2.77
N ALA A 48 31.37 0.64 1.53
CA ALA A 48 30.09 0.02 1.21
C ALA A 48 30.11 -0.86 -0.05
N ILE A 49 29.20 -1.85 -0.09
CA ILE A 49 28.87 -2.69 -1.25
C ILE A 49 27.56 -2.20 -1.88
N ASN A 50 27.51 -2.19 -3.21
CA ASN A 50 26.26 -1.94 -3.93
C ASN A 50 25.46 -3.23 -4.12
N ILE A 51 24.13 -3.13 -3.97
CA ILE A 51 23.19 -4.18 -4.37
C ILE A 51 22.91 -4.01 -5.87
N ASP A 52 23.30 -5.01 -6.66
CA ASP A 52 23.13 -5.02 -8.11
C ASP A 52 22.04 -6.03 -8.49
N ASN A 53 20.79 -5.55 -8.46
CA ASN A 53 19.61 -6.31 -8.84
C ASN A 53 18.68 -5.41 -9.66
N LYS A 54 17.98 -6.01 -10.64
CA LYS A 54 17.01 -5.34 -11.50
C LYS A 54 15.92 -4.60 -10.71
N ASN A 55 15.53 -5.15 -9.56
CA ASN A 55 14.36 -4.72 -8.80
C ASN A 55 14.70 -4.09 -7.43
N ILE A 56 15.92 -4.27 -6.93
CA ILE A 56 16.37 -3.73 -5.64
C ILE A 56 17.74 -3.09 -5.85
N GLU A 57 17.89 -1.84 -5.45
CA GLU A 57 19.14 -1.11 -5.45
C GLU A 57 19.40 -0.59 -4.04
N GLY A 58 20.67 -0.51 -3.61
CA GLY A 58 20.98 0.01 -2.29
C GLY A 58 22.44 -0.13 -1.95
N LYS A 59 22.80 0.33 -0.76
CA LYS A 59 24.15 0.22 -0.23
C LYS A 59 24.15 -0.53 1.09
N ILE A 60 25.09 -1.46 1.20
CA ILE A 60 25.38 -2.18 2.43
C ILE A 60 26.70 -1.61 2.95
N HIS A 61 26.65 -0.92 4.07
CA HIS A 61 27.83 -0.40 4.74
C HIS A 61 28.38 -1.47 5.68
N PHE A 62 29.69 -1.68 5.61
CA PHE A 62 30.38 -2.63 6.48
C PHE A 62 30.40 -2.14 7.93
N ASN A 63 30.57 -0.83 8.11
CA ASN A 63 30.52 -0.19 9.41
C ASN A 63 29.06 -0.22 9.90
N ASN A 64 28.83 -0.91 11.02
CA ASN A 64 27.53 -1.25 11.61
C ASN A 64 26.64 -2.24 10.84
N ASN A 65 27.12 -2.89 9.76
CA ASN A 65 26.31 -3.82 8.96
C ASN A 65 24.94 -3.22 8.61
N SER A 66 24.98 -2.00 8.08
CA SER A 66 23.81 -1.16 7.91
C SER A 66 23.44 -1.02 6.44
N PHE A 67 22.15 -1.14 6.17
CA PHE A 67 21.56 -0.85 4.88
C PHE A 67 21.14 0.61 4.88
N SER A 68 21.55 1.33 3.84
CA SER A 68 21.16 2.72 3.62
C SER A 68 20.78 2.92 2.15
N ASN A 69 20.00 3.97 1.89
CA ASN A 69 19.63 4.36 0.53
C ASN A 69 19.02 3.20 -0.30
N LEU A 70 18.24 2.34 0.36
CA LEU A 70 17.58 1.20 -0.25
C LEU A 70 16.42 1.68 -1.11
N LYS A 71 16.42 1.30 -2.39
CA LYS A 71 15.41 1.65 -3.38
C LYS A 71 14.91 0.39 -4.06
N ILE A 72 13.64 0.42 -4.44
CA ILE A 72 13.06 -0.60 -5.30
C ILE A 72 12.76 -0.02 -6.66
N ASN A 73 12.91 -0.83 -7.69
CA ASN A 73 12.48 -0.52 -9.04
C ASN A 73 11.16 -1.26 -9.31
N TYR A 74 10.14 -0.48 -9.66
CA TYR A 74 8.85 -1.01 -10.10
C TYR A 74 8.31 -0.10 -11.21
N ASN A 75 7.88 -0.70 -12.33
CA ASN A 75 7.41 0.01 -13.53
C ASN A 75 8.34 1.15 -13.99
N ASN A 76 9.67 0.92 -14.00
CA ASN A 76 10.70 1.89 -14.35
C ASN A 76 10.73 3.16 -13.47
N LYS A 77 10.12 3.13 -12.29
CA LYS A 77 10.25 4.16 -11.26
C LYS A 77 10.96 3.60 -10.04
N LYS A 78 11.83 4.42 -9.46
CA LYS A 78 12.54 4.10 -8.23
C LYS A 78 11.76 4.64 -7.04
N TYR A 79 11.49 3.79 -6.06
CA TYR A 79 10.88 4.17 -4.80
C TYR A 79 11.89 3.97 -3.68
N ASN A 80 12.08 4.99 -2.85
CA ASN A 80 12.94 4.85 -1.69
C ASN A 80 12.19 4.03 -0.62
N ILE A 81 12.89 3.07 -0.03
CA ILE A 81 12.48 2.36 1.18
C ILE A 81 13.26 2.93 2.36
N LEU A 82 14.58 3.12 2.18
CA LEU A 82 15.43 3.85 3.11
C LEU A 82 16.02 5.06 2.39
N ASN A 83 15.89 6.23 2.99
CA ASN A 83 16.59 7.45 2.60
C ASN A 83 18.05 7.41 3.08
N CYS A 84 18.88 8.36 2.63
CA CYS A 84 20.29 8.44 3.04
C CYS A 84 20.48 8.60 4.55
N ASP A 85 19.54 9.26 5.22
CA ASP A 85 19.61 9.53 6.67
C ASP A 85 18.98 8.42 7.52
N SER A 86 18.37 7.42 6.87
CA SER A 86 17.70 6.31 7.55
C SER A 86 18.47 5.02 7.34
N SER A 87 18.51 4.17 8.37
CA SER A 87 19.26 2.94 8.34
C SER A 87 18.45 1.78 8.90
N TRP A 88 18.72 0.59 8.37
CA TRP A 88 18.41 -0.68 9.03
C TRP A 88 19.73 -1.39 9.28
N SER A 89 20.04 -1.72 10.52
CA SER A 89 21.29 -2.35 10.91
C SER A 89 21.06 -3.54 11.81
N THR A 90 22.07 -4.40 11.91
CA THR A 90 22.04 -5.55 12.79
C THR A 90 23.24 -5.52 13.72
N THR A 91 22.98 -5.61 15.02
CA THR A 91 24.01 -5.56 16.05
C THR A 91 24.02 -6.85 16.84
N TRP A 92 25.21 -7.36 17.10
CA TRP A 92 25.41 -8.51 17.97
C TRP A 92 25.52 -8.04 19.41
N ASN A 93 24.85 -8.73 20.33
CA ASN A 93 25.03 -8.51 21.76
C ASN A 93 25.64 -9.75 22.41
N SER A 94 26.60 -9.54 23.32
CA SER A 94 27.18 -10.59 24.16
C SER A 94 27.69 -9.96 25.44
N LYS A 95 27.53 -10.65 26.56
CA LYS A 95 28.15 -10.27 27.84
C LYS A 95 29.50 -10.96 28.05
N ASP A 96 29.77 -12.00 27.28
CA ASP A 96 30.82 -12.99 27.57
C ASP A 96 31.94 -13.00 26.51
N SER A 97 31.81 -12.23 25.43
CA SER A 97 32.74 -12.23 24.30
C SER A 97 32.75 -10.91 23.54
N ASN A 98 33.89 -10.56 22.92
CA ASN A 98 33.92 -9.47 21.95
C ASN A 98 33.02 -9.78 20.74
N THR A 99 32.09 -8.87 20.46
CA THR A 99 31.22 -8.90 19.28
C THR A 99 31.82 -8.07 18.15
N PRO A 100 31.43 -8.33 16.88
CA PRO A 100 31.85 -7.49 15.77
C PRO A 100 31.63 -6.00 16.05
N ASN A 101 32.72 -5.22 16.02
CA ASN A 101 32.71 -3.76 16.03
C ASN A 101 33.08 -3.24 14.62
N ASN A 102 33.03 -1.93 14.42
CA ASN A 102 32.96 -1.28 13.11
C ASN A 102 34.12 -1.50 12.14
N ASP A 103 35.14 -2.25 12.50
CA ASP A 103 36.31 -2.47 11.66
C ASP A 103 36.54 -3.97 11.42
N GLN A 104 36.80 -4.33 10.15
CA GLN A 104 37.36 -5.62 9.68
C GLN A 104 36.39 -6.74 9.25
N TRP A 105 35.26 -6.43 8.60
CA TRP A 105 34.55 -7.45 7.82
C TRP A 105 35.33 -7.81 6.54
N SER A 106 35.50 -9.10 6.27
CA SER A 106 35.98 -9.62 4.99
C SER A 106 34.80 -10.07 4.14
N SER A 107 34.84 -9.81 2.84
CA SER A 107 33.79 -10.19 1.89
C SER A 107 34.32 -11.13 0.82
N ASN A 108 33.48 -12.02 0.33
CA ASN A 108 33.77 -12.84 -0.86
C ASN A 108 33.51 -12.11 -2.19
N SER A 109 32.75 -11.00 -2.20
CA SER A 109 32.38 -10.24 -3.41
C SER A 109 32.30 -8.72 -3.20
N GLU A 110 32.41 -7.96 -4.29
CA GLU A 110 32.27 -6.48 -4.29
C GLU A 110 30.82 -6.00 -4.54
N SER A 111 29.90 -6.92 -4.85
CA SER A 111 28.47 -6.65 -5.09
C SER A 111 27.59 -7.81 -4.62
N LEU A 112 26.36 -7.50 -4.20
CA LEU A 112 25.30 -8.49 -4.02
C LEU A 112 24.56 -8.64 -5.35
N SER A 113 24.65 -9.82 -5.96
CA SER A 113 24.00 -10.14 -7.24
C SER A 113 23.03 -11.31 -7.07
N SER A 114 22.16 -11.54 -8.06
CA SER A 114 21.20 -12.65 -8.02
C SER A 114 21.88 -14.03 -8.15
N ASP A 115 23.08 -14.11 -8.73
CA ASP A 115 23.74 -15.37 -9.07
C ASP A 115 24.63 -15.94 -7.97
N LYS A 116 25.12 -15.09 -7.03
CA LYS A 116 26.05 -15.50 -5.97
C LYS A 116 25.71 -14.85 -4.63
N PRO A 117 25.74 -15.63 -3.52
CA PRO A 117 25.53 -15.07 -2.20
C PRO A 117 26.71 -14.17 -1.80
N LEU A 118 26.39 -13.03 -1.21
CA LEU A 118 27.36 -12.20 -0.50
C LEU A 118 27.59 -12.84 0.86
N ILE A 119 28.86 -13.09 1.20
CA ILE A 119 29.27 -13.68 2.47
C ILE A 119 30.25 -12.71 3.12
N LEU A 120 29.84 -12.18 4.27
CA LEU A 120 30.65 -11.34 5.13
C LEU A 120 31.14 -12.19 6.30
N THR A 121 32.44 -12.17 6.55
CA THR A 121 33.07 -12.92 7.66
C THR A 121 33.87 -11.97 8.53
N TRP A 122 33.64 -12.03 9.84
CA TRP A 122 34.43 -11.34 10.85
C TRP A 122 34.97 -12.36 11.86
N LYS A 123 36.23 -12.19 12.24
CA LYS A 123 36.89 -13.06 13.20
C LYS A 123 37.24 -12.25 14.44
N SER A 124 36.77 -12.71 15.59
CA SER A 124 37.08 -12.11 16.88
C SER A 124 38.56 -12.29 17.21
N PRO A 125 39.20 -11.34 17.94
CA PRO A 125 40.54 -11.54 18.50
C PRO A 125 40.66 -12.84 19.33
N GLU A 126 39.54 -13.26 19.93
CA GLU A 126 39.40 -14.47 20.74
C GLU A 126 39.28 -15.76 19.90
N GLY A 127 39.14 -15.65 18.58
CA GLY A 127 39.12 -16.77 17.64
C GLY A 127 37.74 -17.20 17.14
N SER A 128 36.65 -16.76 17.78
CA SER A 128 35.27 -17.01 17.31
C SER A 128 35.01 -16.36 15.95
N ILE A 129 34.20 -17.01 15.11
CA ILE A 129 33.94 -16.60 13.73
C ILE A 129 32.47 -16.24 13.56
N PHE A 130 32.22 -15.03 13.05
CA PHE A 130 30.89 -14.53 12.73
C PHE A 130 30.75 -14.49 11.21
N VAL A 131 29.70 -15.10 10.68
CA VAL A 131 29.43 -15.17 9.25
C VAL A 131 28.02 -14.65 8.99
N GLN A 132 27.91 -13.74 8.05
CA GLN A 132 26.64 -13.25 7.53
C GLN A 132 26.56 -13.56 6.03
N SER A 133 25.48 -14.20 5.63
CA SER A 133 25.21 -14.51 4.23
C SER A 133 23.95 -13.79 3.78
N MET A 134 24.00 -13.15 2.61
CA MET A 134 22.85 -12.56 1.95
C MET A 134 22.73 -13.11 0.54
N GLN A 135 21.52 -13.48 0.15
CA GLN A 135 21.23 -13.95 -1.19
C GLN A 135 19.88 -13.44 -1.66
N ILE A 136 19.84 -12.89 -2.87
CA ILE A 136 18.58 -12.54 -3.53
C ILE A 136 17.97 -13.85 -4.05
N VAL A 137 16.81 -14.23 -3.50
CA VAL A 137 16.16 -15.51 -3.80
C VAL A 137 14.92 -15.35 -4.68
N ASP A 138 14.35 -14.15 -4.74
CA ASP A 138 13.31 -13.72 -5.67
C ASP A 138 13.44 -12.21 -5.94
N ASP A 139 12.66 -11.70 -6.90
CA ASP A 139 12.60 -10.29 -7.32
C ASP A 139 12.67 -9.26 -6.18
N TYR A 140 11.98 -9.53 -5.06
CA TYR A 140 11.85 -8.62 -3.91
C TYR A 140 12.20 -9.28 -2.58
N ILE A 141 12.83 -10.47 -2.58
CA ILE A 141 13.14 -11.22 -1.36
C ILE A 141 14.65 -11.47 -1.28
N VAL A 142 15.22 -11.03 -0.17
CA VAL A 142 16.61 -11.33 0.20
C VAL A 142 16.58 -12.29 1.38
N LYS A 143 17.19 -13.46 1.21
CA LYS A 143 17.46 -14.37 2.32
C LYS A 143 18.70 -13.87 3.05
N VAL A 144 18.60 -13.71 4.36
CA VAL A 144 19.72 -13.28 5.21
C VAL A 144 19.92 -14.32 6.31
N GLU A 145 21.17 -14.75 6.48
CA GLU A 145 21.58 -15.72 7.49
C GLU A 145 22.75 -15.19 8.28
N TYR A 146 22.62 -15.21 9.60
CA TYR A 146 23.67 -14.88 10.55
C TYR A 146 24.08 -16.15 11.25
N SER A 147 25.37 -16.41 11.37
CA SER A 147 25.87 -17.57 12.09
C SER A 147 27.12 -17.22 12.89
N VAL A 148 27.27 -17.88 14.03
CA VAL A 148 28.44 -17.73 14.88
C VAL A 148 28.97 -19.10 15.23
N PHE A 149 30.28 -19.26 15.06
CA PHE A 149 31.02 -20.44 15.49
C PHE A 149 31.87 -20.09 16.72
N ASN A 150 31.65 -20.82 17.81
CA ASN A 150 32.39 -20.64 19.04
C ASN A 150 33.69 -21.45 19.00
N ALA A 151 34.83 -20.78 18.79
CA ALA A 151 36.14 -21.43 18.80
C ALA A 151 36.77 -21.51 20.20
N LEU A 152 36.12 -20.94 21.23
CA LEU A 152 36.63 -20.87 22.59
C LEU A 152 36.40 -22.18 23.36
N SER A 153 37.10 -22.31 24.48
CA SER A 153 36.96 -23.43 25.42
C SER A 153 35.82 -23.24 26.43
N LYS A 154 35.10 -22.11 26.39
CA LYS A 154 33.96 -21.79 27.26
C LYS A 154 32.71 -21.49 26.44
N PRO A 155 31.50 -21.73 26.98
CA PRO A 155 30.26 -21.32 26.33
C PRO A 155 30.16 -19.80 26.26
N ILE A 156 29.55 -19.29 25.19
CA ILE A 156 29.31 -17.84 24.98
C ILE A 156 27.82 -17.61 24.76
N ASN A 157 27.28 -16.51 25.29
CA ASN A 157 25.89 -16.13 25.09
C ASN A 157 25.77 -14.98 24.09
N ILE A 158 25.12 -15.23 22.95
CA ILE A 158 25.03 -14.26 21.86
C ILE A 158 23.57 -14.00 21.52
N GLY A 159 23.18 -12.72 21.56
CA GLY A 159 21.94 -12.22 20.97
C GLY A 159 22.19 -11.44 19.68
N LEU A 160 21.10 -11.24 18.94
CA LEU A 160 21.06 -10.47 17.72
C LEU A 160 19.95 -9.43 17.85
N ASP A 161 20.28 -8.17 17.61
CA ASP A 161 19.34 -7.06 17.64
C ASP A 161 19.25 -6.45 16.24
N LEU A 162 18.04 -6.15 15.78
CA LEU A 162 17.78 -5.43 14.55
C LEU A 162 17.32 -4.02 14.89
N LEU A 163 18.00 -3.03 14.34
CA LEU A 163 17.77 -1.62 14.64
C LEU A 163 17.28 -0.91 13.38
N THR A 164 16.26 -0.07 13.52
CA THR A 164 15.89 0.92 12.50
C THR A 164 16.06 2.32 13.07
N GLU A 165 16.59 3.23 12.27
CA GLU A 165 16.73 4.64 12.63
C GLU A 165 16.17 5.57 11.55
N LYS A 166 15.45 6.61 12.00
CA LYS A 166 14.84 7.66 11.17
C LYS A 166 13.93 7.11 10.07
N VAL A 167 13.24 6.02 10.37
CA VAL A 167 12.31 5.36 9.45
C VAL A 167 10.86 5.73 9.78
N LYS A 168 10.03 5.92 8.75
CA LYS A 168 8.59 6.16 8.90
C LYS A 168 7.82 4.85 8.87
N GLY A 169 6.70 4.80 9.59
CA GLY A 169 5.73 3.71 9.47
C GLY A 169 6.24 2.36 10.01
N ASN A 170 7.02 2.35 11.10
CA ASN A 170 7.41 1.11 11.77
C ASN A 170 6.16 0.33 12.21
N PHE A 171 6.12 -0.98 11.94
CA PHE A 171 5.01 -1.83 12.31
C PHE A 171 5.48 -3.22 12.77
N ILE A 172 4.58 -3.92 13.44
CA ILE A 172 4.69 -5.34 13.75
C ILE A 172 3.43 -6.02 13.26
N TYR A 173 3.57 -7.24 12.76
CA TYR A 173 2.45 -8.12 12.52
C TYR A 173 2.51 -9.33 13.46
N GLN A 174 1.39 -9.61 14.12
CA GLN A 174 1.20 -10.78 14.96
C GLN A 174 -0.09 -11.48 14.53
N LYS A 175 -0.04 -12.81 14.36
CA LYS A 175 -1.13 -13.60 13.77
C LYS A 175 -2.47 -13.50 14.54
N ASP A 176 -2.41 -13.41 15.87
CA ASP A 176 -3.60 -13.41 16.73
C ASP A 176 -4.28 -12.04 16.81
N ASP A 177 -3.52 -10.95 16.60
CA ASP A 177 -4.02 -9.58 16.53
C ASP A 177 -3.96 -9.13 15.08
N ALA A 178 -5.04 -9.32 14.32
CA ALA A 178 -5.15 -8.83 12.95
C ALA A 178 -4.79 -7.33 12.90
N THR A 179 -3.55 -7.04 12.53
CA THR A 179 -2.88 -5.73 12.44
C THR A 179 -2.65 -4.97 13.76
N ILE A 180 -1.49 -5.18 14.41
CA ILE A 180 -0.92 -4.17 15.32
C ILE A 180 -0.01 -3.24 14.50
N ARG A 181 -0.58 -2.35 13.66
CA ARG A 181 0.19 -1.16 13.27
C ARG A 181 0.65 -0.49 14.57
N ALA A 182 1.96 -0.47 14.81
CA ALA A 182 2.52 -0.39 16.14
C ALA A 182 2.20 0.96 16.81
N SER A 183 1.19 0.97 17.68
CA SER A 183 1.05 1.98 18.75
C SER A 183 1.48 1.44 20.12
N LYS A 184 1.97 0.19 20.19
CA LYS A 184 2.54 -0.36 21.42
C LYS A 184 4.04 -0.09 21.43
N LYS A 185 4.47 0.80 22.31
CA LYS A 185 5.90 1.11 22.56
C LYS A 185 6.71 -0.12 22.97
N HIS A 186 6.05 -1.12 23.56
CA HIS A 186 6.66 -2.40 23.93
C HIS A 186 5.73 -3.57 23.58
N ALA A 187 6.26 -4.60 22.93
CA ALA A 187 5.56 -5.86 22.70
C ALA A 187 6.51 -7.05 22.82
N SER A 188 6.08 -8.09 23.54
CA SER A 188 6.66 -9.43 23.44
C SER A 188 5.92 -10.16 22.33
N ILE A 189 6.66 -10.66 21.34
CA ILE A 189 6.07 -11.15 20.10
C ILE A 189 6.21 -12.67 20.04
N ASN A 190 5.10 -13.35 19.76
CA ASN A 190 5.02 -14.80 19.64
C ASN A 190 5.42 -15.29 18.24
N THR A 191 5.62 -16.60 18.14
CA THR A 191 5.90 -17.37 16.92
C THR A 191 4.99 -16.99 15.72
N ASN A 192 5.54 -16.97 14.50
CA ASN A 192 4.90 -16.54 13.23
C ASN A 192 4.56 -15.05 13.08
N SER A 193 5.35 -14.17 13.69
CA SER A 193 5.28 -12.73 13.51
C SER A 193 6.35 -12.21 12.57
N TRP A 194 6.15 -11.01 12.04
CA TRP A 194 7.16 -10.28 11.28
C TRP A 194 7.07 -8.80 11.63
N HIS A 195 8.14 -8.06 11.37
CA HIS A 195 8.22 -6.62 11.65
C HIS A 195 8.82 -5.91 10.44
N GLY A 196 8.69 -4.61 10.41
CA GLY A 196 9.22 -3.84 9.30
C GLY A 196 8.74 -2.41 9.33
N PHE A 197 8.84 -1.78 8.18
CA PHE A 197 8.44 -0.40 7.98
C PHE A 197 7.90 -0.18 6.58
N GLU A 198 7.04 0.82 6.44
CA GLU A 198 6.35 1.11 5.19
C GLU A 198 6.43 2.59 4.82
N ASP A 199 6.49 2.84 3.52
CA ASP A 199 6.23 4.16 2.93
C ASP A 199 4.92 4.11 2.14
N GLU A 200 4.59 5.12 1.34
CA GLU A 200 3.32 5.21 0.60
C GLU A 200 3.09 4.02 -0.35
N TYR A 201 4.11 3.64 -1.14
CA TYR A 201 3.99 2.60 -2.18
C TYR A 201 4.92 1.39 -1.98
N SER A 202 5.83 1.44 -1.01
CA SER A 202 6.85 0.41 -0.78
C SER A 202 6.82 -0.05 0.68
N ALA A 203 7.35 -1.24 0.93
CA ALA A 203 7.49 -1.77 2.29
C ALA A 203 8.75 -2.62 2.42
N PHE A 204 9.28 -2.62 3.64
CA PHE A 204 10.33 -3.49 4.11
C PHE A 204 9.77 -4.38 5.23
N ALA A 205 9.96 -5.69 5.14
CA ALA A 205 9.50 -6.62 6.18
C ALA A 205 10.52 -7.74 6.41
N VAL A 206 10.87 -7.97 7.66
CA VAL A 206 11.73 -9.06 8.12
C VAL A 206 10.86 -10.20 8.63
N ILE A 207 10.94 -11.34 7.94
CA ILE A 207 10.15 -12.54 8.16
C ILE A 207 11.09 -13.61 8.71
N PRO A 208 11.03 -13.94 10.01
CA PRO A 208 11.87 -14.97 10.60
C PRO A 208 11.50 -16.36 10.04
N LYS A 209 12.50 -17.17 9.68
CA LYS A 209 12.27 -18.53 9.17
C LYS A 209 11.88 -19.49 10.29
N ASN A 210 12.38 -19.23 11.50
CA ASN A 210 12.10 -20.03 12.67
C ASN A 210 11.15 -19.28 13.59
N ASN A 211 10.35 -20.03 14.33
CA ASN A 211 9.47 -19.53 15.36
C ASN A 211 10.28 -19.06 16.57
N ILE A 212 10.80 -17.84 16.49
CA ILE A 212 11.60 -17.20 17.53
C ILE A 212 10.75 -16.07 18.10
N SER A 213 10.53 -16.10 19.41
CA SER A 213 9.94 -14.95 20.11
C SER A 213 10.97 -13.83 20.16
N TYR A 214 10.58 -12.58 19.93
CA TYR A 214 11.46 -11.43 20.03
C TYR A 214 10.78 -10.27 20.75
N SER A 215 11.57 -9.41 21.37
CA SER A 215 11.05 -8.18 21.96
C SER A 215 11.12 -7.07 20.92
N TYR A 216 10.07 -6.26 20.85
CA TYR A 216 10.04 -5.07 20.02
C TYR A 216 9.84 -3.85 20.88
N ASN A 217 10.71 -2.87 20.67
CA ASN A 217 10.60 -1.55 21.25
C ASN A 217 10.65 -0.53 20.12
N SER A 218 9.68 0.39 20.06
CA SER A 218 9.70 1.45 19.06
C SER A 218 9.35 2.81 19.62
N ASN A 219 10.08 3.80 19.14
CA ASN A 219 9.75 5.21 19.19
C ASN A 219 9.32 5.68 17.79
N ASP A 220 8.87 6.94 17.68
CA ASP A 220 8.28 7.49 16.45
C ASP A 220 9.19 7.38 15.21
N SER A 221 10.51 7.28 15.40
CA SER A 221 11.50 7.24 14.32
C SER A 221 12.46 6.06 14.38
N SER A 222 12.46 5.24 15.43
CA SER A 222 13.39 4.12 15.59
C SER A 222 12.71 2.90 16.19
N SER A 223 13.19 1.71 15.82
CA SER A 223 12.75 0.47 16.43
C SER A 223 13.93 -0.44 16.73
N ASN A 224 13.81 -1.23 17.78
CA ASN A 224 14.72 -2.30 18.14
C ASN A 224 13.95 -3.60 18.26
N VAL A 225 14.39 -4.61 17.51
CA VAL A 225 13.94 -5.99 17.62
C VAL A 225 15.07 -6.84 18.18
N ALA A 226 14.94 -7.23 19.44
CA ALA A 226 15.93 -8.06 20.10
C ALA A 226 15.51 -9.54 20.08
N PHE A 227 16.34 -10.38 19.47
CA PHE A 227 16.19 -11.83 19.50
C PHE A 227 16.79 -12.40 20.80
N PRO A 228 16.22 -13.50 21.32
CA PRO A 228 16.70 -14.14 22.54
C PRO A 228 18.13 -14.61 22.35
N SER A 229 18.98 -14.29 23.33
CA SER A 229 20.36 -14.72 23.33
C SER A 229 20.43 -16.25 23.40
N GLN A 230 21.35 -16.83 22.63
CA GLN A 230 21.58 -18.26 22.55
C GLN A 230 22.95 -18.58 23.13
N THR A 231 22.99 -19.57 24.04
CA THR A 231 24.24 -20.11 24.55
C THR A 231 24.83 -21.08 23.54
N ILE A 232 26.06 -20.82 23.09
CA ILE A 232 26.78 -21.62 22.11
C ILE A 232 27.96 -22.29 22.83
N ASN A 233 27.98 -23.63 22.89
CA ASN A 233 29.06 -24.35 23.56
C ASN A 233 30.35 -24.34 22.72
N PRO A 234 31.50 -24.70 23.33
CA PRO A 234 32.76 -24.85 22.62
C PRO A 234 32.65 -25.72 21.37
N LYS A 235 33.18 -25.22 20.24
CA LYS A 235 33.17 -25.88 18.92
C LYS A 235 31.78 -26.11 18.32
N GLU A 236 30.75 -25.45 18.85
CA GLU A 236 29.42 -25.43 18.27
C GLU A 236 29.16 -24.16 17.47
N SER A 237 28.12 -24.20 16.65
CA SER A 237 27.63 -23.04 15.90
C SER A 237 26.15 -22.82 16.12
N SER A 238 25.73 -21.56 16.16
CA SER A 238 24.32 -21.21 16.06
C SER A 238 24.04 -20.28 14.89
N SER A 239 22.79 -20.24 14.43
CA SER A 239 22.38 -19.43 13.29
C SER A 239 20.98 -18.84 13.42
N TRP A 240 20.81 -17.62 12.93
CA TRP A 240 19.55 -16.92 12.73
C TRP A 240 19.31 -16.77 11.23
N SER A 241 18.14 -17.16 10.74
CA SER A 241 17.78 -17.14 9.32
C SER A 241 16.45 -16.43 9.14
N PHE A 242 16.40 -15.47 8.21
CA PHE A 242 15.20 -14.72 7.90
C PHE A 242 15.13 -14.32 6.43
N TYR A 243 13.91 -14.08 5.98
CA TYR A 243 13.61 -13.50 4.68
C TYR A 243 13.30 -12.02 4.85
N VAL A 244 13.92 -11.18 4.02
CA VAL A 244 13.67 -9.76 3.97
C VAL A 244 12.89 -9.47 2.69
N PHE A 245 11.65 -9.05 2.84
CA PHE A 245 10.88 -8.46 1.75
C PHE A 245 11.21 -6.97 1.63
N ALA A 246 11.66 -6.55 0.45
CA ALA A 246 11.87 -5.15 0.11
C ALA A 246 11.24 -4.92 -1.26
N GLY A 247 9.98 -4.46 -1.27
CA GLY A 247 9.20 -4.48 -2.50
C GLY A 247 7.97 -3.56 -2.51
N PRO A 248 7.29 -3.49 -3.66
CA PRO A 248 6.11 -2.65 -3.83
C PRO A 248 4.90 -3.22 -3.08
N LYS A 249 4.04 -2.34 -2.59
CA LYS A 249 2.76 -2.68 -1.94
C LYS A 249 1.68 -3.06 -2.96
N LYS A 250 1.98 -4.05 -3.82
CA LYS A 250 1.04 -4.61 -4.79
C LYS A 250 0.42 -5.89 -4.26
N LEU A 251 -0.91 -5.96 -4.22
CA LEU A 251 -1.64 -7.08 -3.61
C LEU A 251 -1.26 -8.45 -4.20
N SER A 252 -1.05 -8.55 -5.52
CA SER A 252 -0.65 -9.81 -6.16
C SER A 252 0.76 -10.26 -5.74
N ILE A 253 1.69 -9.32 -5.59
CA ILE A 253 3.07 -9.57 -5.16
C ILE A 253 3.09 -9.97 -3.68
N LEU A 254 2.38 -9.22 -2.83
CA LEU A 254 2.28 -9.51 -1.40
C LEU A 254 1.66 -10.89 -1.16
N LYS A 255 0.53 -11.22 -1.82
CA LYS A 255 -0.08 -12.55 -1.71
C LYS A 255 0.83 -13.68 -2.20
N LYS A 256 1.57 -13.45 -3.29
CA LYS A 256 2.54 -14.43 -3.82
C LYS A 256 3.59 -14.76 -2.76
N TYR A 257 4.17 -13.75 -2.12
CA TYR A 257 5.22 -13.96 -1.12
C TYR A 257 4.69 -14.40 0.23
N ALA A 258 3.52 -13.92 0.66
CA ALA A 258 2.80 -14.41 1.83
C ALA A 258 2.65 -15.93 1.80
N LYS A 259 2.21 -16.46 0.65
CA LYS A 259 2.01 -17.90 0.45
C LYS A 259 3.34 -18.66 0.29
N LYS A 260 4.31 -18.11 -0.44
CA LYS A 260 5.58 -18.80 -0.73
C LYS A 260 6.49 -18.93 0.49
N TYR A 261 6.48 -17.93 1.37
CA TYR A 261 7.39 -17.83 2.52
C TYR A 261 6.68 -17.94 3.88
N GLU A 262 5.43 -18.42 3.89
CA GLU A 262 4.60 -18.57 5.10
C GLU A 262 4.44 -17.27 5.92
N ALA A 263 4.64 -16.12 5.26
CA ALA A 263 4.49 -14.79 5.83
C ALA A 263 3.02 -14.40 5.91
N ASN A 264 2.28 -15.05 6.82
CA ASN A 264 0.86 -14.81 7.03
C ASN A 264 0.59 -13.31 7.25
N GLY A 265 -0.41 -12.77 6.55
CA GLY A 265 -0.85 -11.39 6.72
C GLY A 265 0.02 -10.33 6.04
N LEU A 266 1.03 -10.70 5.25
CA LEU A 266 1.85 -9.74 4.49
C LEU A 266 1.01 -8.82 3.58
N GLU A 267 -0.15 -9.28 3.11
CA GLU A 267 -1.12 -8.47 2.37
C GLU A 267 -1.71 -7.29 3.17
N ASN A 268 -1.61 -7.31 4.51
CA ASN A 268 -2.12 -6.24 5.38
C ASN A 268 -1.20 -5.02 5.44
N LEU A 269 -0.03 -5.07 4.79
CA LEU A 269 0.79 -3.89 4.46
C LEU A 269 -0.01 -2.84 3.66
N ILE A 270 -1.08 -3.26 2.97
CA ILE A 270 -2.00 -2.33 2.30
C ILE A 270 -2.94 -1.73 3.35
N ASN A 271 -2.81 -0.42 3.60
CA ASN A 271 -3.67 0.29 4.56
C ASN A 271 -5.01 0.73 3.98
N TYR A 272 -6.03 -0.12 4.10
CA TYR A 272 -7.37 0.17 3.60
C TYR A 272 -8.16 1.27 4.37
N GLY A 273 -7.61 1.83 5.45
CA GLY A 273 -8.26 2.87 6.26
C GLY A 273 -9.41 2.36 7.15
N PHE A 274 -10.19 3.28 7.71
CA PHE A 274 -11.27 2.95 8.66
C PHE A 274 -12.43 2.16 8.04
N LEU A 275 -12.70 2.33 6.74
CA LEU A 275 -13.69 1.57 5.96
C LEU A 275 -13.06 0.34 5.30
N SER A 276 -12.18 -0.37 6.02
CA SER A 276 -11.33 -1.42 5.47
C SER A 276 -12.10 -2.49 4.68
N ILE A 277 -13.29 -2.89 5.16
CA ILE A 277 -14.14 -3.88 4.49
C ILE A 277 -14.60 -3.43 3.10
N ILE A 278 -15.07 -2.19 2.98
CA ILE A 278 -15.57 -1.61 1.73
C ILE A 278 -14.37 -1.34 0.80
N THR A 279 -13.34 -0.68 1.32
CA THR A 279 -12.14 -0.32 0.56
C THR A 279 -11.44 -1.57 0.00
N LYS A 280 -11.29 -2.63 0.80
CA LYS A 280 -10.69 -3.90 0.35
C LYS A 280 -11.49 -4.55 -0.78
N THR A 281 -12.82 -4.49 -0.71
CA THR A 281 -13.71 -5.02 -1.76
C THR A 281 -13.55 -4.23 -3.06
N ILE A 282 -13.62 -2.91 -2.97
CA ILE A 282 -13.45 -2.00 -4.12
C ILE A 282 -12.07 -2.17 -4.75
N PHE A 283 -11.02 -2.23 -3.93
CA PHE A 283 -9.65 -2.43 -4.38
C PHE A 283 -9.47 -3.79 -5.08
N ALA A 284 -10.10 -4.85 -4.57
CA ALA A 284 -10.07 -6.16 -5.21
C ALA A 284 -10.74 -6.15 -6.60
N ILE A 285 -11.89 -5.49 -6.72
CA ILE A 285 -12.57 -5.31 -8.02
C ILE A 285 -11.71 -4.47 -8.96
N LEU A 286 -11.13 -3.37 -8.48
CA LEU A 286 -10.22 -2.52 -9.26
C LEU A 286 -9.03 -3.31 -9.80
N SER A 287 -8.38 -4.10 -8.93
CA SER A 287 -7.25 -4.96 -9.29
C SER A 287 -7.65 -6.03 -10.31
N TYR A 288 -8.85 -6.59 -10.18
CA TYR A 288 -9.38 -7.57 -11.13
C TYR A 288 -9.62 -6.95 -12.51
N ILE A 289 -10.30 -5.80 -12.57
CA ILE A 289 -10.51 -5.07 -13.83
C ILE A 289 -9.17 -4.71 -14.47
N LEU A 290 -8.23 -4.21 -13.66
CA LEU A 290 -6.90 -3.86 -14.12
C LEU A 290 -6.16 -5.06 -14.70
N SER A 291 -6.28 -6.25 -14.11
CA SER A 291 -5.64 -7.46 -14.62
C SER A 291 -6.13 -7.90 -16.00
N ILE A 292 -7.31 -7.41 -16.43
CA ILE A 292 -7.90 -7.73 -17.74
C ILE A 292 -7.52 -6.69 -18.79
N PHE A 293 -7.60 -5.40 -18.44
CA PHE A 293 -7.46 -4.30 -19.40
C PHE A 293 -6.10 -3.62 -19.40
N ASP A 294 -5.28 -3.83 -18.36
CA ASP A 294 -3.94 -3.23 -18.18
C ASP A 294 -3.91 -1.70 -18.33
N ASN A 295 -5.03 -1.03 -18.04
CA ASN A 295 -5.16 0.42 -18.09
C ASN A 295 -5.86 0.94 -16.82
N PHE A 296 -5.11 1.67 -16.00
CA PHE A 296 -5.56 2.11 -14.68
C PHE A 296 -6.72 3.13 -14.74
N ALA A 297 -6.64 4.13 -15.62
CA ALA A 297 -7.71 5.12 -15.78
C ALA A 297 -9.01 4.47 -16.28
N PHE A 298 -8.91 3.56 -17.25
CA PHE A 298 -10.07 2.81 -17.73
C PHE A 298 -10.67 1.94 -16.62
N ALA A 299 -9.83 1.27 -15.82
CA ALA A 299 -10.28 0.46 -14.71
C ALA A 299 -11.06 1.26 -13.67
N ILE A 300 -10.58 2.47 -13.32
CA ILE A 300 -11.29 3.40 -12.44
C ILE A 300 -12.64 3.82 -13.06
N CYS A 301 -12.65 4.19 -14.35
CA CYS A 301 -13.87 4.61 -15.03
C CYS A 301 -14.93 3.50 -15.08
N LEU A 302 -14.51 2.27 -15.39
CA LEU A 302 -15.40 1.11 -15.43
C LEU A 302 -15.92 0.75 -14.04
N LEU A 303 -15.07 0.74 -13.03
CA LEU A 303 -15.47 0.53 -11.64
C LEU A 303 -16.52 1.56 -11.19
N THR A 304 -16.29 2.83 -11.51
CA THR A 304 -17.22 3.92 -11.18
C THR A 304 -18.58 3.72 -11.85
N LEU A 305 -18.60 3.26 -13.10
CA LEU A 305 -19.82 2.94 -13.82
C LEU A 305 -20.59 1.80 -13.16
N ILE A 306 -19.90 0.69 -12.83
CA ILE A 306 -20.50 -0.48 -12.14
C ILE A 306 -21.15 -0.04 -10.83
N VAL A 307 -20.41 0.73 -10.02
CA VAL A 307 -20.89 1.24 -8.74
C VAL A 307 -22.14 2.12 -8.92
N LYS A 308 -22.14 3.02 -9.92
CA LYS A 308 -23.30 3.86 -10.22
C LYS A 308 -24.51 3.08 -10.70
N ILE A 309 -24.32 1.97 -11.42
CA ILE A 309 -25.41 1.08 -11.84
C ILE A 309 -26.02 0.38 -10.62
N ILE A 310 -25.19 -0.16 -9.72
CA ILE A 310 -25.64 -0.81 -8.48
C ILE A 310 -26.45 0.17 -7.61
N LEU A 311 -26.02 1.43 -7.54
CA LEU A 311 -26.70 2.47 -6.76
C LEU A 311 -27.86 3.16 -7.50
N ALA A 312 -28.04 2.91 -8.80
CA ALA A 312 -29.09 3.53 -9.61
C ALA A 312 -30.51 3.45 -9.02
N PRO A 313 -31.00 2.31 -8.48
CA PRO A 313 -32.35 2.25 -7.91
C PRO A 313 -32.52 3.17 -6.69
N PHE A 314 -31.48 3.31 -5.86
CA PHE A 314 -31.50 4.20 -4.70
C PHE A 314 -31.49 5.68 -5.15
N SER A 315 -30.63 6.01 -6.11
CA SER A 315 -30.56 7.34 -6.71
C SER A 315 -31.88 7.73 -7.40
N TYR A 316 -32.55 6.80 -8.07
CA TYR A 316 -33.83 7.04 -8.72
C TYR A 316 -34.93 7.41 -7.71
N LYS A 317 -35.07 6.66 -6.61
CA LYS A 317 -36.03 6.98 -5.53
C LYS A 317 -35.76 8.37 -4.93
N SER A 318 -34.50 8.69 -4.70
CA SER A 318 -34.12 10.01 -4.21
C SER A 318 -34.43 11.14 -5.19
N HIS A 319 -34.25 10.89 -6.49
CA HIS A 319 -34.55 11.87 -7.53
C HIS A 319 -36.05 12.20 -7.56
N ILE A 320 -36.91 11.18 -7.44
CA ILE A 320 -38.37 11.38 -7.31
C ILE A 320 -38.70 12.22 -6.07
N SER A 321 -38.12 11.88 -4.91
CA SER A 321 -38.34 12.63 -3.66
C SER A 321 -37.98 14.10 -3.82
N MET A 322 -36.84 14.39 -4.44
CA MET A 322 -36.37 15.76 -4.65
C MET A 322 -37.26 16.53 -5.63
N MET A 323 -37.78 15.88 -6.68
CA MET A 323 -38.75 16.51 -7.58
C MET A 323 -40.07 16.86 -6.87
N LYS A 324 -40.57 16.00 -5.98
CA LYS A 324 -41.76 16.31 -5.16
C LYS A 324 -41.51 17.51 -4.25
N ILE A 325 -40.35 17.56 -3.57
CA ILE A 325 -39.96 18.70 -2.73
C ILE A 325 -39.85 19.98 -3.57
N GLN A 326 -39.31 19.91 -4.79
CA GLN A 326 -39.22 21.07 -5.69
C GLN A 326 -40.60 21.62 -6.07
N LYS A 327 -41.63 20.77 -6.22
CA LYS A 327 -43.01 21.22 -6.48
C LYS A 327 -43.60 21.99 -5.29
N LEU A 328 -43.17 21.70 -4.06
CA LEU A 328 -43.64 22.37 -2.85
C LEU A 328 -42.90 23.69 -2.54
N GLN A 329 -41.83 24.03 -3.27
CA GLN A 329 -41.05 25.26 -3.00
C GLN A 329 -41.89 26.53 -2.89
N PRO A 330 -42.91 26.79 -3.75
CA PRO A 330 -43.74 27.99 -3.62
C PRO A 330 -44.54 28.04 -2.30
N GLN A 331 -44.98 26.88 -1.80
CA GLN A 331 -45.68 26.79 -0.52
C GLN A 331 -44.71 26.97 0.65
N ILE A 332 -43.50 26.41 0.54
CA ILE A 332 -42.43 26.60 1.52
C ILE A 332 -42.03 28.08 1.61
N GLU A 333 -41.94 28.78 0.47
CA GLU A 333 -41.68 30.22 0.40
C GLU A 333 -42.79 31.01 1.10
N ARG A 334 -44.06 30.69 0.83
CA ARG A 334 -45.20 31.30 1.54
C ARG A 334 -45.15 31.07 3.06
N ILE A 335 -44.81 29.85 3.52
CA ILE A 335 -44.66 29.54 4.95
C ILE A 335 -43.55 30.40 5.58
N LYS A 336 -42.42 30.57 4.88
CA LYS A 336 -41.31 31.42 5.32
C LYS A 336 -41.73 32.89 5.39
N GLU A 337 -42.58 33.34 4.46
CA GLU A 337 -43.08 34.71 4.44
C GLU A 337 -44.07 35.00 5.57
N VAL A 338 -44.98 34.08 5.85
CA VAL A 338 -45.98 34.21 6.92
C VAL A 338 -45.33 34.16 8.31
N ASN A 339 -44.33 33.29 8.50
CA ASN A 339 -43.65 33.08 9.78
C ASN A 339 -42.33 33.85 9.92
N LYS A 340 -42.17 34.98 9.20
CA LYS A 340 -40.96 35.80 9.25
C LYS A 340 -40.58 36.14 10.70
N GLY A 341 -39.34 35.87 11.08
CA GLY A 341 -38.81 36.14 12.42
C GLY A 341 -38.97 34.99 13.43
N ASN A 342 -39.75 33.94 13.13
CA ASN A 342 -39.87 32.76 13.99
C ASN A 342 -39.39 31.48 13.26
N ASN A 343 -38.11 31.16 13.44
CA ASN A 343 -37.47 29.99 12.81
C ASN A 343 -38.10 28.67 13.27
N VAL A 344 -38.55 28.58 14.53
CA VAL A 344 -39.13 27.35 15.08
C VAL A 344 -40.51 27.09 14.45
N ALA A 345 -41.38 28.10 14.43
CA ALA A 345 -42.70 27.99 13.79
C ALA A 345 -42.59 27.70 12.28
N THR A 346 -41.61 28.31 11.61
CA THR A 346 -41.30 28.05 10.20
C THR A 346 -40.93 26.58 9.97
N GLN A 347 -39.98 26.04 10.75
CA GLN A 347 -39.54 24.65 10.61
C GLN A 347 -40.67 23.65 10.91
N GLN A 348 -41.50 23.91 11.95
CA GLN A 348 -42.64 23.07 12.29
C GLN A 348 -43.70 23.04 11.18
N SER A 349 -44.01 24.21 10.60
CA SER A 349 -44.99 24.32 9.51
C SER A 349 -44.51 23.60 8.23
N ILE A 350 -43.21 23.70 7.92
CA ILE A 350 -42.59 22.96 6.81
C ILE A 350 -42.68 21.45 7.04
N LEU A 351 -42.42 20.98 8.28
CA LEU A 351 -42.54 19.56 8.61
C LEU A 351 -43.99 19.07 8.56
N ALA A 352 -44.95 19.89 8.97
CA ALA A 352 -46.38 19.58 8.86
C ALA A 352 -46.79 19.45 7.38
N LEU A 353 -46.31 20.35 6.51
CA LEU A 353 -46.55 20.28 5.07
C LEU A 353 -45.98 18.98 4.46
N TYR A 354 -44.74 18.61 4.82
CA TYR A 354 -44.16 17.35 4.35
C TYR A 354 -44.95 16.11 4.80
N LYS A 355 -45.47 16.12 6.02
CA LYS A 355 -46.35 15.04 6.52
C LYS A 355 -47.67 15.00 5.77
N GLN A 356 -48.29 16.14 5.52
CA GLN A 356 -49.56 16.26 4.79
C GLN A 356 -49.42 15.71 3.36
N GLU A 357 -48.33 16.04 2.67
CA GLU A 357 -48.05 15.57 1.32
C GLU A 357 -47.44 14.15 1.27
N SER A 358 -47.30 13.48 2.43
CA SER A 358 -46.68 12.16 2.57
C SER A 358 -45.29 12.07 1.91
N ILE A 359 -44.50 13.14 2.02
CA ILE A 359 -43.14 13.23 1.50
C ILE A 359 -42.15 13.02 2.63
N ASN A 360 -41.22 12.08 2.45
CA ASN A 360 -40.11 11.92 3.37
C ASN A 360 -38.99 12.92 3.03
N PRO A 361 -38.69 13.92 3.89
CA PRO A 361 -37.62 14.88 3.63
C PRO A 361 -36.24 14.23 3.54
N LEU A 362 -36.04 13.09 4.23
CA LEU A 362 -34.79 12.32 4.18
C LEU A 362 -34.63 11.51 2.88
N GLY A 363 -35.70 11.35 2.11
CA GLY A 363 -35.66 10.63 0.83
C GLY A 363 -34.68 11.26 -0.15
N GLY A 364 -34.44 12.57 -0.08
CA GLY A 364 -33.50 13.30 -0.93
C GLY A 364 -32.03 13.17 -0.54
N ILE A 365 -31.72 12.82 0.72
CA ILE A 365 -30.34 12.68 1.20
C ILE A 365 -29.84 11.23 1.17
N LEU A 366 -30.74 10.26 0.93
CA LEU A 366 -30.43 8.83 0.95
C LEU A 366 -29.24 8.44 0.06
N PRO A 367 -29.07 8.98 -1.17
CA PRO A 367 -27.91 8.66 -1.99
C PRO A 367 -26.61 9.15 -1.36
N PHE A 368 -26.62 10.31 -0.70
CA PHE A 368 -25.41 10.85 -0.07
C PHE A 368 -24.90 9.97 1.07
N VAL A 369 -25.81 9.36 1.84
CA VAL A 369 -25.47 8.42 2.92
C VAL A 369 -24.66 7.23 2.40
N PHE A 370 -25.04 6.66 1.25
CA PHE A 370 -24.28 5.57 0.62
C PHE A 370 -23.08 6.05 -0.18
N GLN A 371 -23.19 7.23 -0.80
CA GLN A 371 -22.17 7.78 -1.68
C GLN A 371 -20.93 8.22 -0.91
N ILE A 372 -21.07 8.81 0.29
CA ILE A 372 -19.93 9.33 1.06
C ILE A 372 -18.95 8.20 1.48
N PRO A 373 -19.39 7.12 2.15
CA PRO A 373 -18.49 6.01 2.51
C PRO A 373 -17.85 5.37 1.28
N LEU A 374 -18.65 5.17 0.22
CA LEU A 374 -18.18 4.61 -1.04
C LEU A 374 -17.13 5.50 -1.72
N PHE A 375 -17.32 6.82 -1.70
CA PHE A 375 -16.38 7.80 -2.22
C PHE A 375 -15.06 7.76 -1.44
N ILE A 376 -15.13 7.74 -0.10
CA ILE A 376 -13.95 7.63 0.77
C ILE A 376 -13.18 6.34 0.46
N SER A 377 -13.88 5.21 0.32
CA SER A 377 -13.27 3.92 -0.02
C SER A 377 -12.70 3.88 -1.44
N LEU A 378 -13.35 4.49 -2.43
CA LEU A 378 -12.81 4.61 -3.79
C LEU A 378 -11.55 5.47 -3.80
N TYR A 379 -11.57 6.63 -3.14
CA TYR A 379 -10.41 7.49 -3.00
C TYR A 379 -9.25 6.74 -2.34
N ALA A 380 -9.50 6.08 -1.20
CA ALA A 380 -8.49 5.28 -0.51
C ALA A 380 -7.93 4.18 -1.44
N ALA A 381 -8.79 3.44 -2.14
CA ALA A 381 -8.35 2.39 -3.06
C ALA A 381 -7.49 2.92 -4.20
N ILE A 382 -7.80 4.09 -4.76
CA ILE A 382 -6.99 4.75 -5.80
C ILE A 382 -5.64 5.19 -5.23
N SER A 383 -5.64 5.87 -4.07
CA SER A 383 -4.42 6.43 -3.46
C SER A 383 -3.42 5.37 -3.01
N ILE A 384 -3.88 4.21 -2.56
CA ILE A 384 -2.97 3.12 -2.13
C ILE A 384 -2.46 2.31 -3.34
N SER A 385 -3.09 2.45 -4.51
CA SER A 385 -2.75 1.65 -5.68
C SER A 385 -1.47 2.14 -6.34
N ILE A 386 -0.37 1.39 -6.16
CA ILE A 386 0.89 1.62 -6.88
C ILE A 386 0.73 1.52 -8.40
N ASP A 387 -0.31 0.82 -8.89
CA ASP A 387 -0.58 0.71 -10.33
C ASP A 387 -1.05 2.03 -10.96
N SER A 388 -1.35 3.06 -10.15
CA SER A 388 -1.56 4.43 -10.64
C SER A 388 -0.26 5.09 -11.13
N VAL A 389 0.89 4.58 -10.67
CA VAL A 389 2.18 5.19 -10.93
C VAL A 389 2.68 4.81 -12.32
N ASN A 390 3.12 5.82 -13.08
CA ASN A 390 3.49 5.69 -14.50
C ASN A 390 2.37 5.14 -15.39
N ALA A 391 1.13 5.10 -14.89
CA ALA A 391 -0.02 4.83 -15.72
C ALA A 391 -0.34 6.09 -16.52
N GLY A 392 -0.33 6.00 -17.85
CA GLY A 392 -0.67 7.10 -18.74
C GLY A 392 -2.17 7.13 -19.09
N PHE A 393 -2.73 8.34 -19.22
CA PHE A 393 -4.08 8.55 -19.76
C PHE A 393 -4.20 9.93 -20.41
N LEU A 394 -4.68 9.97 -21.65
CA LEU A 394 -4.76 11.19 -22.46
C LEU A 394 -3.38 11.90 -22.54
N TRP A 395 -3.27 13.14 -22.05
CA TRP A 395 -2.02 13.90 -22.00
C TRP A 395 -1.18 13.64 -20.74
N ILE A 396 -1.71 12.88 -19.77
CA ILE A 396 -1.08 12.65 -18.47
C ILE A 396 -0.23 11.38 -18.54
N LYS A 397 1.02 11.48 -18.08
CA LYS A 397 1.99 10.38 -18.11
C LYS A 397 2.06 9.57 -16.81
N ASP A 398 1.65 10.16 -15.70
CA ASP A 398 1.66 9.53 -14.38
C ASP A 398 0.39 9.94 -13.63
N LEU A 399 -0.49 8.97 -13.34
CA LEU A 399 -1.78 9.22 -12.71
C LEU A 399 -1.69 9.39 -11.19
N SER A 400 -0.56 9.02 -10.57
CA SER A 400 -0.38 9.14 -9.12
C SER A 400 -0.10 10.57 -8.67
N ILE A 401 0.33 11.45 -9.58
CA ILE A 401 0.67 12.86 -9.30
C ILE A 401 -0.45 13.80 -9.76
N SER A 402 -0.44 15.03 -9.24
CA SER A 402 -1.30 16.10 -9.78
C SER A 402 -1.00 16.39 -11.24
N ASP A 403 -2.02 16.81 -11.99
CA ASP A 403 -1.89 17.16 -13.41
C ASP A 403 -0.86 18.29 -13.57
N PRO A 404 0.25 18.04 -14.30
CA PRO A 404 1.34 19.00 -14.45
C PRO A 404 0.96 20.21 -15.31
N TYR A 405 -0.14 20.14 -16.07
CA TYR A 405 -0.54 21.19 -16.99
C TYR A 405 -1.44 22.23 -16.31
N SER A 406 -0.89 23.43 -16.09
CA SER A 406 -1.62 24.57 -15.52
C SER A 406 -2.45 25.32 -16.56
N VAL A 407 -3.68 25.68 -16.18
CA VAL A 407 -4.57 26.56 -16.95
C VAL A 407 -3.99 27.95 -17.10
N ASN A 408 -3.23 28.45 -16.11
CA ASN A 408 -2.57 29.74 -16.22
C ASN A 408 -1.56 29.79 -17.38
N ASN A 409 -0.88 28.68 -17.67
CA ASN A 409 0.02 28.61 -18.81
C ASN A 409 -0.74 28.73 -20.14
N LEU A 410 -1.93 28.12 -20.22
CA LEU A 410 -2.81 28.24 -21.38
C LEU A 410 -3.38 29.65 -21.54
N ILE A 411 -3.88 30.27 -20.46
CA ILE A 411 -4.47 31.63 -20.53
C ILE A 411 -3.40 32.67 -20.87
N LYS A 412 -2.19 32.56 -20.29
CA LYS A 412 -1.08 33.46 -20.62
C LYS A 412 -0.71 33.39 -22.10
N TYR A 413 -0.78 32.21 -22.71
CA TYR A 413 -0.53 32.01 -24.14
C TYR A 413 -1.53 32.77 -25.03
N PHE A 414 -2.82 32.83 -24.65
CA PHE A 414 -3.86 33.46 -25.48
C PHE A 414 -4.16 34.92 -25.14
N THR A 415 -4.05 35.33 -23.87
CA THR A 415 -4.62 36.61 -23.39
C THR A 415 -3.62 37.47 -22.62
N ALA A 416 -2.38 37.01 -22.42
CA ALA A 416 -1.35 37.66 -21.58
C ALA A 416 -1.79 38.00 -20.14
N LYS A 417 -2.94 37.47 -19.69
CA LYS A 417 -3.50 37.59 -18.33
C LYS A 417 -3.33 36.26 -17.60
N SER A 418 -3.33 36.31 -16.27
CA SER A 418 -3.32 35.11 -15.43
C SER A 418 -4.40 35.17 -14.37
N LEU A 419 -4.88 34.01 -13.94
CA LEU A 419 -5.71 33.92 -12.75
C LEU A 419 -4.84 34.13 -11.50
N PRO A 420 -5.40 34.64 -10.40
CA PRO A 420 -4.68 34.80 -9.14
C PRO A 420 -4.34 33.47 -8.45
N PHE A 421 -4.86 32.34 -8.96
CA PHE A 421 -4.64 31.00 -8.40
C PHE A 421 -4.20 30.04 -9.50
N ASP A 422 -3.39 29.03 -9.12
CA ASP A 422 -2.97 27.96 -10.03
C ASP A 422 -3.99 26.82 -10.01
N ILE A 423 -4.63 26.63 -11.17
CA ILE A 423 -5.60 25.56 -11.41
C ILE A 423 -5.02 24.70 -12.53
N ASN A 424 -4.97 23.38 -12.35
CA ASN A 424 -4.56 22.46 -13.39
C ASN A 424 -5.74 22.13 -14.34
N LEU A 425 -5.43 21.57 -15.51
CA LEU A 425 -6.41 21.36 -16.58
C LEU A 425 -7.52 20.39 -16.14
N LEU A 426 -7.18 19.31 -15.44
CA LEU A 426 -8.17 18.38 -14.88
C LEU A 426 -9.11 19.06 -13.87
N SER A 427 -8.62 19.90 -12.97
CA SER A 427 -9.47 20.61 -12.01
C SER A 427 -10.42 21.59 -12.68
N ALA A 428 -9.98 22.28 -13.74
CA ALA A 428 -10.87 23.13 -14.51
C ALA A 428 -11.96 22.32 -15.24
N LEU A 429 -11.61 21.17 -15.83
CA LEU A 429 -12.58 20.24 -16.43
C LEU A 429 -13.56 19.72 -15.38
N PHE A 430 -13.08 19.38 -14.19
CA PHE A 430 -13.95 18.99 -13.07
C PHE A 430 -14.96 20.09 -12.75
N SER A 431 -14.54 21.35 -12.60
CA SER A 431 -15.46 22.47 -12.35
C SER A 431 -16.48 22.65 -13.45
N ILE A 432 -16.09 22.51 -14.73
CA ILE A 432 -17.04 22.56 -15.86
C ILE A 432 -18.08 21.43 -15.75
N THR A 433 -17.65 20.20 -15.48
CA THR A 433 -18.59 19.08 -15.31
C THR A 433 -19.49 19.24 -14.10
N MET A 434 -18.99 19.84 -13.01
CA MET A 434 -19.78 20.14 -11.81
C MET A 434 -20.87 21.17 -12.11
N ILE A 435 -20.53 22.24 -12.85
CA ILE A 435 -21.50 23.23 -13.33
C ILE A 435 -22.57 22.56 -14.20
N ALA A 436 -22.16 21.72 -15.16
CA ALA A 436 -23.08 21.01 -16.04
C ALA A 436 -24.03 20.09 -15.26
N GLN A 437 -23.51 19.35 -14.27
CA GLN A 437 -24.31 18.48 -13.41
C GLN A 437 -25.33 19.27 -12.58
N GLN A 438 -24.95 20.44 -12.07
CA GLN A 438 -25.77 21.27 -11.18
C GLN A 438 -26.55 22.37 -11.91
N TRP A 439 -26.53 22.38 -13.23
CA TRP A 439 -27.05 23.47 -14.06
C TRP A 439 -28.49 23.88 -13.73
N ASN A 440 -29.37 22.91 -13.51
CA ASN A 440 -30.77 23.17 -13.17
C ASN A 440 -30.95 23.83 -11.79
N THR A 441 -30.06 23.53 -10.84
CA THR A 441 -30.06 24.12 -9.50
C THR A 441 -29.49 25.54 -9.56
N LEU A 442 -28.36 25.72 -10.26
CA LEU A 442 -27.68 27.01 -10.42
C LEU A 442 -28.58 28.07 -11.08
N LYS A 443 -29.45 27.68 -12.02
CA LYS A 443 -30.40 28.62 -12.66
C LYS A 443 -31.49 29.12 -11.72
N LYS A 444 -31.94 28.30 -10.77
CA LYS A 444 -33.05 28.61 -9.87
C LYS A 444 -32.60 29.41 -8.65
N GLN A 445 -31.33 29.30 -8.29
CA GLN A 445 -30.78 29.84 -7.05
C GLN A 445 -29.86 31.03 -7.34
N LYS A 446 -30.08 32.15 -6.66
CA LYS A 446 -29.29 33.39 -6.84
C LYS A 446 -28.19 33.56 -5.79
N ASP A 447 -27.94 32.54 -4.96
CA ASP A 447 -26.95 32.63 -3.89
C ASP A 447 -25.53 32.60 -4.48
N ASN A 448 -24.81 33.72 -4.32
CA ASN A 448 -23.44 33.90 -4.82
C ASN A 448 -22.47 32.80 -4.32
N PHE A 449 -22.72 32.22 -3.15
CA PHE A 449 -21.93 31.13 -2.61
C PHE A 449 -21.95 29.87 -3.49
N ILE A 450 -23.13 29.46 -3.97
CA ILE A 450 -23.28 28.24 -4.77
C ILE A 450 -22.72 28.46 -6.17
N LEU A 451 -22.83 29.69 -6.70
CA LEU A 451 -22.20 30.07 -7.96
C LEU A 451 -20.66 30.03 -7.87
N ALA A 452 -20.08 30.32 -6.71
CA ALA A 452 -18.63 30.27 -6.49
C ALA A 452 -18.07 28.86 -6.23
N LEU A 453 -18.91 27.92 -5.76
CA LEU A 453 -18.50 26.59 -5.33
C LEU A 453 -17.66 25.81 -6.38
N PRO A 454 -18.03 25.78 -7.68
CA PRO A 454 -17.23 25.09 -8.68
C PRO A 454 -15.81 25.66 -8.82
N LEU A 455 -15.64 26.98 -8.73
CA LEU A 455 -14.34 27.62 -8.83
C LEU A 455 -13.47 27.32 -7.60
N VAL A 456 -14.05 27.43 -6.41
CA VAL A 456 -13.36 27.09 -5.15
C VAL A 456 -12.91 25.63 -5.16
N SER A 457 -13.78 24.72 -5.62
CA SER A 457 -13.43 23.30 -5.73
C SER A 457 -12.29 23.04 -6.72
N ALA A 458 -12.18 23.81 -7.81
CA ALA A 458 -11.08 23.70 -8.77
C ALA A 458 -9.72 23.99 -8.12
N VAL A 459 -9.67 25.05 -7.31
CA VAL A 459 -8.45 25.50 -6.64
C VAL A 459 -8.06 24.51 -5.54
N LEU A 460 -9.01 24.03 -4.74
CA LEU A 460 -8.71 23.10 -3.65
C LEU A 460 -8.29 21.71 -4.17
N LEU A 461 -8.88 21.27 -5.27
CA LEU A 461 -8.62 19.94 -5.82
C LEU A 461 -7.43 19.90 -6.79
N SER A 462 -6.82 21.04 -7.15
CA SER A 462 -5.64 21.06 -8.02
C SER A 462 -4.43 20.34 -7.41
N SER A 463 -4.35 20.22 -6.08
CA SER A 463 -3.27 19.47 -5.41
C SER A 463 -3.46 17.95 -5.39
N TYR A 464 -4.63 17.45 -5.81
CA TYR A 464 -4.95 16.02 -5.76
C TYR A 464 -4.38 15.25 -6.96
N SER A 465 -4.27 13.93 -6.83
CA SER A 465 -3.77 13.06 -7.90
C SER A 465 -4.68 13.07 -9.14
N SER A 466 -4.06 12.93 -10.31
CA SER A 466 -4.78 12.89 -11.59
C SER A 466 -5.76 11.73 -11.68
N ALA A 467 -5.43 10.56 -11.10
CA ALA A 467 -6.33 9.42 -10.98
C ALA A 467 -7.64 9.78 -10.27
N PHE A 468 -7.53 10.49 -9.14
CA PHE A 468 -8.68 10.96 -8.39
C PHE A 468 -9.51 11.98 -9.19
N MET A 469 -8.85 12.90 -9.88
CA MET A 469 -9.56 13.90 -10.70
C MET A 469 -10.30 13.28 -11.89
N ILE A 470 -9.71 12.29 -12.57
CA ILE A 470 -10.40 11.54 -13.64
C ILE A 470 -11.64 10.84 -13.09
N TYR A 471 -11.52 10.18 -11.94
CA TYR A 471 -12.67 9.58 -11.25
C TYR A 471 -13.78 10.62 -11.02
N MET A 472 -13.43 11.79 -10.50
CA MET A 472 -14.40 12.86 -10.18
C MET A 472 -15.11 13.39 -11.42
N ILE A 473 -14.37 13.69 -12.48
CA ILE A 473 -14.91 14.14 -13.77
C ILE A 473 -15.85 13.08 -14.34
N TRP A 474 -15.40 11.83 -14.40
CA TRP A 474 -16.19 10.73 -14.93
C TRP A 474 -17.46 10.49 -14.10
N SER A 475 -17.36 10.58 -12.77
CA SER A 475 -18.50 10.46 -11.86
C SER A 475 -19.54 11.57 -12.10
N ASN A 476 -19.11 12.81 -12.33
CA ASN A 476 -20.01 13.93 -12.66
C ASN A 476 -20.71 13.72 -14.01
N ILE A 477 -19.98 13.28 -15.03
CA ILE A 477 -20.54 12.97 -16.36
C ILE A 477 -21.62 11.89 -16.23
N LEU A 478 -21.34 10.80 -15.54
CA LEU A 478 -22.32 9.74 -15.31
C LEU A 478 -23.51 10.22 -14.48
N ALA A 479 -23.30 11.07 -13.46
CA ALA A 479 -24.39 11.65 -12.68
C ALA A 479 -25.30 12.55 -13.54
N TYR A 480 -24.72 13.34 -14.45
CA TYR A 480 -25.47 14.15 -15.40
C TYR A 480 -26.30 13.29 -16.36
N LEU A 481 -25.69 12.23 -16.93
CA LEU A 481 -26.40 11.27 -17.78
C LEU A 481 -27.54 10.56 -17.03
N GLN A 482 -27.30 10.13 -15.78
CA GLN A 482 -28.33 9.54 -14.92
C GLN A 482 -29.49 10.51 -14.70
N SER A 483 -29.21 11.79 -14.44
CA SER A 483 -30.24 12.83 -14.28
C SER A 483 -31.09 12.98 -15.55
N ILE A 484 -30.49 13.00 -16.74
CA ILE A 484 -31.23 13.06 -18.01
C ILE A 484 -32.14 11.84 -18.16
N ILE A 485 -31.61 10.64 -17.92
CA ILE A 485 -32.35 9.38 -18.05
C ILE A 485 -33.52 9.34 -17.07
N PHE A 486 -33.28 9.67 -15.80
CA PHE A 486 -34.33 9.69 -14.77
C PHE A 486 -35.42 10.70 -15.07
N ASN A 487 -35.06 11.91 -15.52
CA ASN A 487 -36.04 12.92 -15.93
C ASN A 487 -36.92 12.43 -17.08
N ARG A 488 -36.35 11.72 -18.06
CA ARG A 488 -37.13 11.12 -19.17
C ARG A 488 -38.07 10.03 -18.68
N ILE A 489 -37.61 9.12 -17.82
CA ILE A 489 -38.43 8.03 -17.27
C ILE A 489 -39.57 8.60 -16.42
N ILE A 490 -39.28 9.55 -15.53
CA ILE A 490 -40.28 10.18 -14.66
C ILE A 490 -41.31 10.94 -15.51
N LYS A 491 -40.88 11.72 -16.50
CA LYS A 491 -41.82 12.41 -17.39
C LYS A 491 -42.74 11.42 -18.11
N LYS A 492 -42.25 10.25 -18.53
CA LYS A 492 -43.09 9.21 -19.15
C LYS A 492 -44.11 8.61 -18.17
N ASN A 493 -43.71 8.37 -16.93
CA ASN A 493 -44.54 7.67 -15.94
C ASN A 493 -45.55 8.57 -15.21
N TYR A 494 -45.34 9.89 -15.18
CA TYR A 494 -46.16 10.86 -14.44
C TYR A 494 -46.72 11.99 -15.33
N ALA A 495 -46.75 11.80 -16.65
CA ALA A 495 -47.43 12.70 -17.59
C ALA A 495 -48.89 12.30 -17.88
N ASN A 496 -49.35 11.19 -17.31
CA ASN A 496 -50.76 10.86 -17.10
C ASN A 496 -51.12 11.14 -15.65
#